data_AF-A0A920VCB4-F1
#
_entry.id   AF-A0A920VCB4-F1
#
_cell.length_a   1.000
_cell.length_b   1.000
_cell.length_c   1.000
_cell.angle_alpha   90.00
_cell.angle_beta   90.00
_cell.angle_gamma   90.00
#
_symmetry.space_group_name_H-M   'P 1'
#
loop_
_entity.id
_entity.type
_entity.pdbx_description
1 polymer ?
#
loop_
_entity_poly.entity_id
_entity_poly.type
_entity_poly.pdbx_seq_one_letter_code
_entity_poly.pdbx_strand_id
1 'polypeptide(L)'
;MTYRGYDISELAEHATFEEVAYLILYGDLPNQATLDAYRKKLKTLRGLPEELKEVLERIPSNTHPMDVMRTGCSMLGNLEPETDFEQQNEVADRLLGVLPSIINYWYRFSHDGVRIDVETDADSIAAHFLETLFGDASNETFCRSWTCL
;
A
#
# COMPACT_ATOMS: atom_id res chain seq x y z
N MET A 1 20.47 -7.50 -11.78
CA MET A 1 19.05 -7.92 -11.87
C MET A 1 18.32 -6.79 -12.57
N THR A 2 17.39 -7.08 -13.49
CA THR A 2 16.73 -6.04 -14.28
C THR A 2 15.21 -6.14 -14.20
N TYR A 3 14.53 -4.99 -14.24
CA TYR A 3 13.07 -4.90 -14.38
C TYR A 3 12.74 -4.25 -15.72
N ARG A 4 12.09 -4.99 -16.61
CA ARG A 4 11.75 -4.55 -17.98
C ARG A 4 12.93 -3.92 -18.74
N GLY A 5 14.15 -4.39 -18.48
CA GLY A 5 15.37 -3.91 -19.13
C GLY A 5 16.13 -2.81 -18.37
N TYR A 6 15.55 -2.23 -17.31
CA TYR A 6 16.23 -1.26 -16.44
C TYR A 6 17.02 -1.98 -15.34
N ASP A 7 18.22 -1.50 -15.01
CA ASP A 7 19.00 -2.06 -13.90
C ASP A 7 18.35 -1.70 -12.56
N ILE A 8 18.24 -2.69 -11.66
CA ILE A 8 17.63 -2.47 -10.34
C ILE A 8 18.38 -1.42 -9.52
N SER A 9 19.69 -1.30 -9.70
CA SER A 9 20.52 -0.33 -8.97
C SER A 9 20.24 1.10 -9.43
N GLU A 10 19.96 1.29 -10.71
CA GLU A 10 19.55 2.60 -11.25
C GLU A 10 18.13 2.96 -10.80
N LEU A 11 17.21 2.00 -10.79
CA LEU A 11 15.84 2.22 -10.29
C LEU A 11 15.84 2.56 -8.79
N ALA A 12 16.64 1.86 -8.00
CA ALA A 12 16.85 2.12 -6.57
C ALA A 12 17.31 3.57 -6.30
N GLU A 13 18.29 4.04 -7.07
CA GLU A 13 18.89 5.36 -6.85
C GLU A 13 18.02 6.51 -7.38
N HIS A 14 17.22 6.29 -8.42
CA HIS A 14 16.61 7.37 -9.19
C HIS A 14 15.08 7.31 -9.32
N ALA A 15 14.45 6.18 -8.99
CA ALA A 15 13.01 6.02 -9.09
C ALA A 15 12.38 5.82 -7.71
N THR A 16 11.16 6.34 -7.55
CA THR A 16 10.32 6.07 -6.39
C THR A 16 9.60 4.73 -6.54
N PHE A 17 9.13 4.18 -5.41
CA PHE A 17 8.34 2.95 -5.43
C PHE A 17 7.16 3.01 -6.40
N GLU A 18 6.43 4.13 -6.46
CA GLU A 18 5.29 4.29 -7.37
C GLU A 18 5.70 4.27 -8.85
N GLU A 19 6.87 4.79 -9.21
CA GLU A 19 7.40 4.72 -10.57
C GLU A 19 7.75 3.29 -10.98
N VAL A 20 8.38 2.54 -10.07
CA VAL A 20 8.72 1.13 -10.30
C VAL A 20 7.45 0.26 -10.34
N ALA A 21 6.48 0.51 -9.45
CA ALA A 21 5.19 -0.17 -9.48
C ALA A 21 4.46 0.10 -10.80
N TYR A 22 4.45 1.36 -11.25
CA TYR A 22 3.87 1.72 -12.54
C TYR A 22 4.59 1.03 -13.70
N LEU A 23 5.92 1.02 -13.72
CA LEU A 23 6.71 0.29 -14.72
C LEU A 23 6.32 -1.19 -14.79
N ILE A 24 6.21 -1.86 -13.64
CA ILE A 24 5.89 -3.29 -13.59
C ILE A 24 4.47 -3.55 -14.14
N LEU A 25 3.47 -2.79 -13.68
CA LEU A 25 2.06 -3.00 -14.01
C LEU A 25 1.69 -2.50 -15.42
N TYR A 26 2.17 -1.32 -15.80
CA TYR A 26 1.75 -0.61 -17.02
C TYR A 26 2.77 -0.69 -18.17
N GLY A 27 4.00 -1.13 -17.90
CA GLY A 27 4.96 -1.50 -18.94
C GLY A 27 6.11 -0.52 -19.17
N ASP A 28 5.90 0.76 -18.86
CA ASP A 28 6.87 1.84 -19.12
C ASP A 28 7.00 2.75 -17.89
N LEU A 29 8.12 3.47 -17.77
CA LEU A 29 8.27 4.48 -16.73
C LEU A 29 7.31 5.65 -16.97
N PRO A 30 6.60 6.13 -15.94
CA PRO A 30 5.67 7.25 -16.09
C PRO A 30 6.45 8.55 -16.30
N ASN A 31 5.89 9.49 -17.07
CA ASN A 31 6.31 10.88 -16.99
C ASN A 31 5.72 11.54 -15.73
N GLN A 32 6.16 12.75 -15.39
CA GLN A 32 5.74 13.44 -14.17
C GLN A 32 4.20 13.58 -14.04
N ALA A 33 3.50 13.95 -15.12
CA ALA A 33 2.05 14.12 -15.08
C ALA A 33 1.32 12.79 -14.84
N THR A 34 1.80 11.71 -15.46
CA THR A 34 1.29 10.35 -15.24
C THR A 34 1.56 9.88 -13.81
N LEU A 35 2.75 10.15 -13.29
CA LEU A 35 3.14 9.80 -11.93
C LEU A 35 2.28 10.54 -10.89
N ASP A 36 2.04 11.83 -11.07
CA ASP A 36 1.20 12.63 -10.19
C ASP A 36 -0.25 12.11 -10.17
N ALA A 37 -0.79 11.77 -11.34
CA ALA A 37 -2.11 11.17 -11.46
C ALA A 37 -2.17 9.78 -10.79
N TYR A 38 -1.12 8.98 -10.95
CA TYR A 38 -1.03 7.64 -10.37
C TYR A 38 -0.93 7.68 -8.84
N ARG A 39 -0.09 8.56 -8.27
CA ARG A 39 -0.01 8.80 -6.82
C ARG A 39 -1.36 9.24 -6.27
N LYS A 40 -2.03 10.17 -6.95
CA LYS A 40 -3.38 10.62 -6.57
C LYS A 40 -4.38 9.46 -6.59
N LYS A 41 -4.34 8.61 -7.62
CA LYS A 41 -5.18 7.40 -7.69
C LYS A 41 -4.91 6.49 -6.49
N LEU A 42 -3.66 6.10 -6.25
CA LEU A 42 -3.28 5.21 -5.15
C LEU A 42 -3.68 5.77 -3.78
N LYS A 43 -3.57 7.09 -3.59
CA LYS A 43 -4.02 7.76 -2.36
C LYS A 43 -5.51 7.56 -2.08
N THR A 44 -6.36 7.59 -3.11
CA THR A 44 -7.80 7.31 -2.97
C THR A 44 -8.13 5.83 -2.70
N LEU A 45 -7.16 4.93 -2.89
CA LEU A 45 -7.33 3.48 -2.72
C LEU A 45 -6.81 2.97 -1.38
N ARG A 46 -6.59 3.85 -0.40
CA ARG A 46 -6.10 3.49 0.96
C ARG A 46 -7.20 3.04 1.91
N GLY A 47 -8.45 3.44 1.66
CA GLY A 47 -9.58 3.18 2.55
C GLY A 47 -9.88 1.70 2.74
N LEU A 48 -10.28 1.31 3.96
CA LEU A 48 -10.73 -0.04 4.29
C LEU A 48 -12.26 -0.07 4.35
N PRO A 49 -12.94 -1.03 3.67
CA PRO A 49 -14.35 -1.30 3.91
C PRO A 49 -14.62 -1.60 5.39
N GLU A 50 -15.78 -1.21 5.90
CA GLU A 50 -16.10 -1.38 7.32
C GLU A 50 -16.14 -2.87 7.72
N GLU A 51 -16.67 -3.71 6.82
CA GLU A 51 -16.68 -5.17 6.97
C GLU A 51 -15.27 -5.75 7.07
N LEU A 52 -14.30 -5.18 6.35
CA LEU A 52 -12.91 -5.60 6.41
C LEU A 52 -12.27 -5.18 7.75
N LYS A 53 -12.50 -3.95 8.22
CA LYS A 53 -12.04 -3.53 9.55
C LYS A 53 -12.55 -4.46 10.64
N GLU A 54 -13.84 -4.76 10.60
CA GLU A 54 -14.49 -5.71 11.50
C GLU A 54 -13.85 -7.10 11.51
N VAL A 55 -13.42 -7.61 10.35
CA VAL A 55 -12.68 -8.88 10.27
C VAL A 55 -11.30 -8.74 10.90
N LEU A 56 -10.57 -7.65 10.60
CA LEU A 56 -9.23 -7.39 11.15
C LEU A 56 -9.26 -7.27 12.69
N GLU A 57 -10.29 -6.65 13.25
CA GLU A 57 -10.47 -6.52 14.72
C GLU A 57 -10.66 -7.86 15.44
N ARG A 58 -11.12 -8.88 14.72
CA ARG A 58 -11.32 -10.23 15.26
C ARG A 58 -10.05 -11.10 15.17
N ILE A 59 -8.99 -10.63 14.50
CA ILE A 59 -7.74 -11.36 14.39
C ILE A 59 -6.88 -11.12 15.65
N PRO A 60 -6.51 -12.17 16.42
CA PRO A 60 -5.71 -12.02 17.63
C PRO A 60 -4.36 -11.33 17.41
N SER A 61 -3.87 -10.59 18.40
CA SER A 61 -2.57 -9.88 18.33
C SER A 61 -1.36 -10.80 18.18
N ASN A 62 -1.46 -12.06 18.63
CA ASN A 62 -0.39 -13.07 18.47
C ASN A 62 -0.40 -13.78 17.10
N THR A 63 -1.28 -13.39 16.19
CA THR A 63 -1.33 -13.91 14.81
C THR A 63 -0.10 -13.48 14.03
N HIS A 64 0.46 -14.37 13.22
CA HIS A 64 1.59 -14.00 12.37
C HIS A 64 1.15 -12.91 11.37
N PRO A 65 1.88 -11.79 11.22
CA PRO A 65 1.51 -10.68 10.33
C PRO A 65 1.17 -11.08 8.88
N MET A 66 1.87 -12.09 8.35
CA MET A 66 1.55 -12.62 7.00
C MET A 66 0.19 -13.31 6.93
N ASP A 67 -0.30 -13.94 8.01
CA ASP A 67 -1.64 -14.52 8.05
C ASP A 67 -2.72 -13.44 8.07
N VAL A 68 -2.44 -12.28 8.70
CA VAL A 68 -3.29 -11.09 8.66
C VAL A 68 -3.38 -10.56 7.24
N MET A 69 -2.24 -10.39 6.56
CA MET A 69 -2.19 -9.93 5.17
C MET A 69 -2.94 -10.88 4.23
N ARG A 70 -2.72 -12.19 4.37
CA ARG A 70 -3.46 -13.22 3.61
C ARG A 70 -4.97 -13.10 3.83
N THR A 71 -5.39 -12.97 5.09
CA THR A 71 -6.81 -12.91 5.46
C THR A 71 -7.45 -11.63 4.95
N GLY A 72 -6.78 -10.48 5.12
CA GLY A 72 -7.29 -9.19 4.67
C GLY A 72 -7.44 -9.14 3.14
N CYS A 73 -6.43 -9.61 2.40
CA CYS A 73 -6.50 -9.73 0.94
C CYS A 73 -7.64 -10.66 0.49
N SER A 74 -7.76 -11.84 1.13
CA SER A 74 -8.84 -12.78 0.82
C SER A 74 -10.24 -12.21 1.11
N MET A 75 -10.41 -11.48 2.21
CA MET A 75 -11.68 -10.85 2.56
C MET A 75 -12.01 -9.72 1.58
N LEU A 76 -11.03 -8.89 1.22
CA LEU A 76 -11.20 -7.83 0.24
C LEU A 76 -11.66 -8.39 -1.11
N GLY A 77 -11.13 -9.53 -1.55
CA GLY A 77 -11.58 -10.20 -2.77
C GLY A 77 -13.05 -10.66 -2.77
N ASN A 78 -13.67 -10.84 -1.59
CA ASN A 78 -15.11 -11.09 -1.49
C ASN A 78 -15.94 -9.79 -1.57
N LEU A 79 -15.39 -8.67 -1.08
CA LEU A 79 -16.06 -7.37 -1.00
C LEU A 79 -15.95 -6.58 -2.30
N GLU A 80 -14.78 -6.65 -2.93
CA GLU A 80 -14.40 -5.94 -4.16
C GLU A 80 -13.88 -6.97 -5.18
N PRO A 81 -14.76 -7.85 -5.71
CA PRO A 81 -14.33 -8.95 -6.57
C PRO A 81 -13.85 -8.46 -7.93
N GLU A 82 -12.77 -9.07 -8.42
CA GLU A 82 -12.39 -9.02 -9.84
C GLU A 82 -13.42 -9.84 -10.64
N THR A 83 -14.19 -9.18 -11.48
CA THR A 83 -15.23 -9.83 -12.30
C THR A 83 -14.77 -10.12 -13.72
N ASP A 84 -13.76 -9.39 -14.19
CA ASP A 84 -13.15 -9.54 -15.51
C ASP A 84 -11.66 -9.20 -15.46
N PHE A 85 -10.83 -9.86 -16.27
CA PHE A 85 -9.39 -9.63 -16.33
C PHE A 85 -9.01 -8.24 -16.87
N GLU A 86 -9.93 -7.53 -17.52
CA GLU A 86 -9.74 -6.11 -17.84
C GLU A 86 -9.52 -5.26 -16.58
N GLN A 87 -9.97 -5.73 -15.40
CA GLN A 87 -9.83 -5.05 -14.11
C GLN A 87 -8.50 -5.36 -13.39
N GLN A 88 -7.65 -6.26 -13.91
CA GLN A 88 -6.46 -6.76 -13.21
C GLN A 88 -5.54 -5.65 -12.69
N ASN A 89 -5.35 -4.57 -13.46
CA ASN A 89 -4.51 -3.44 -13.06
C ASN A 89 -5.19 -2.58 -11.99
N GLU A 90 -6.51 -2.44 -12.04
CA GLU A 90 -7.28 -1.72 -11.03
C GLU A 90 -7.25 -2.47 -9.70
N VAL A 91 -7.38 -3.79 -9.73
CA VAL A 91 -7.27 -4.65 -8.55
C VAL A 91 -5.84 -4.63 -7.99
N ALA A 92 -4.82 -4.65 -8.86
CA ALA A 92 -3.43 -4.51 -8.43
C ALA A 92 -3.16 -3.15 -7.75
N ASP A 93 -3.64 -2.06 -8.34
CA ASP A 93 -3.54 -0.72 -7.76
C ASP A 93 -4.27 -0.62 -6.42
N ARG A 94 -5.45 -1.25 -6.34
CA ARG A 94 -6.24 -1.33 -5.11
C ARG A 94 -5.46 -2.05 -4.02
N LEU A 95 -4.84 -3.18 -4.33
CA LEU A 95 -3.99 -3.91 -3.40
C LEU A 95 -2.77 -3.08 -2.97
N LEU A 96 -2.08 -2.42 -3.91
CA LEU A 96 -0.95 -1.54 -3.57
C LEU A 96 -1.33 -0.42 -2.60
N GLY A 97 -2.50 0.19 -2.80
CA GLY A 97 -3.01 1.26 -1.94
C GLY A 97 -3.44 0.78 -0.55
N VAL A 98 -4.10 -0.38 -0.47
CA VAL A 98 -4.79 -0.83 0.76
C VAL A 98 -3.95 -1.74 1.66
N LEU A 99 -2.94 -2.43 1.12
CA LEU A 99 -2.13 -3.38 1.89
C LEU A 99 -1.43 -2.75 3.12
N PRO A 100 -0.85 -1.53 3.04
CA PRO A 100 -0.36 -0.82 4.23
C PRO A 100 -1.46 -0.58 5.27
N SER A 101 -2.65 -0.16 4.83
CA SER A 101 -3.80 0.06 5.70
C SER A 101 -4.23 -1.22 6.42
N ILE A 102 -4.28 -2.36 5.71
CA ILE A 102 -4.65 -3.67 6.27
C ILE A 102 -3.75 -4.02 7.46
N ILE A 103 -2.43 -3.97 7.26
CA ILE A 103 -1.50 -4.39 8.30
C ILE A 103 -1.46 -3.41 9.47
N ASN A 104 -1.43 -2.11 9.19
CA ASN A 104 -1.31 -1.10 10.24
C ASN A 104 -2.60 -0.95 11.03
N TYR A 105 -3.77 -1.05 10.40
CA TYR A 105 -5.05 -1.04 11.11
C TYR A 105 -5.14 -2.21 12.09
N TRP A 106 -4.86 -3.43 11.63
CA TRP A 106 -4.84 -4.60 12.52
C TRP A 106 -3.83 -4.44 13.64
N TYR A 107 -2.60 -4.00 13.34
CA TYR A 107 -1.54 -3.89 14.34
C TYR A 107 -1.93 -2.89 15.44
N ARG A 108 -2.31 -1.67 15.06
CA ARG A 108 -2.70 -0.60 15.99
C ARG A 108 -3.94 -0.97 16.80
N PHE A 109 -4.91 -1.66 16.20
CA PHE A 109 -6.08 -2.12 16.94
C PHE A 109 -5.74 -3.24 17.94
N SER A 110 -5.04 -4.27 17.48
CA SER A 110 -4.80 -5.48 18.28
C SER A 110 -3.73 -5.30 19.36
N HIS A 111 -2.77 -4.37 19.17
CA HIS A 111 -1.68 -4.10 20.11
C HIS A 111 -1.92 -2.87 20.97
N ASP A 112 -2.48 -1.80 20.39
CA ASP A 112 -2.65 -0.52 21.10
C ASP A 112 -4.12 -0.26 21.50
N GLY A 113 -5.07 -1.04 21.00
CA GLY A 113 -6.51 -0.83 21.24
C GLY A 113 -7.09 0.39 20.52
N VAL A 114 -6.43 0.88 19.46
CA VAL A 114 -6.82 2.10 18.75
C VAL A 114 -7.29 1.79 17.33
N ARG A 115 -8.46 2.29 16.95
CA ARG A 115 -8.89 2.37 15.56
C ARG A 115 -8.23 3.59 14.92
N ILE A 116 -7.39 3.38 13.92
CA ILE A 116 -6.71 4.44 13.19
C ILE A 116 -7.49 4.86 11.95
N ASP A 117 -7.34 6.11 11.55
CA ASP A 117 -7.67 6.52 10.19
C ASP A 117 -6.55 6.09 9.24
N VAL A 118 -6.93 5.57 8.09
CA VAL A 118 -6.04 5.06 7.04
C VAL A 118 -6.08 5.92 5.78
N GLU A 119 -6.98 6.89 5.70
CA GLU A 119 -7.06 7.82 4.57
C GLU A 119 -6.15 9.04 4.82
N THR A 120 -4.84 8.81 4.93
CA THR A 120 -3.87 9.86 5.26
C THR A 120 -3.50 10.73 4.06
N ASP A 121 -2.94 11.90 4.35
CA ASP A 121 -2.51 12.84 3.33
C ASP A 121 -1.14 12.54 2.72
N ALA A 122 -0.42 11.52 3.17
CA ALA A 122 0.89 11.09 2.65
C ALA A 122 0.98 11.07 1.12
N ASP A 123 2.10 11.56 0.58
CA ASP A 123 2.34 11.61 -0.87
C ASP A 123 2.83 10.29 -1.47
N SER A 124 3.27 9.33 -0.64
CA SER A 124 3.76 8.01 -1.09
C SER A 124 3.22 6.86 -0.23
N ILE A 125 3.27 5.64 -0.76
CA ILE A 125 2.93 4.40 -0.04
C ILE A 125 3.84 4.21 1.17
N ALA A 126 5.14 4.50 1.04
CA ALA A 126 6.09 4.39 2.14
C ALA A 126 5.78 5.39 3.26
N ALA A 127 5.52 6.66 2.92
CA ALA A 127 5.13 7.67 3.90
C ALA A 127 3.81 7.29 4.59
N HIS A 128 2.82 6.84 3.81
CA HIS A 128 1.54 6.38 4.33
C HIS A 128 1.69 5.22 5.32
N PHE A 129 2.51 4.22 5.00
CA PHE A 129 2.80 3.11 5.89
C PHE A 129 3.42 3.59 7.21
N LEU A 130 4.37 4.53 7.15
CA LEU A 130 5.05 5.03 8.34
C LEU A 130 4.14 5.91 9.21
N GLU A 131 3.37 6.80 8.60
CA GLU A 131 2.39 7.65 9.29
C GLU A 131 1.34 6.82 10.03
N THR A 132 0.78 5.79 9.39
CA THR A 132 -0.25 4.96 10.01
C THR A 132 0.31 4.01 11.08
N LEU A 133 1.56 3.55 10.91
CA LEU A 133 2.24 2.70 11.89
C LEU A 133 2.65 3.47 13.15
N PHE A 134 3.29 4.63 13.02
CA PHE A 134 3.84 5.38 14.15
C PHE A 134 2.96 6.54 14.63
N GLY A 135 1.96 6.95 13.84
CA GLY A 135 1.28 8.25 13.99
C GLY A 135 2.10 9.40 13.40
N ASP A 136 1.70 10.64 13.74
CA ASP A 136 2.24 11.93 13.25
C ASP A 136 3.72 12.22 13.64
N ALA A 137 4.48 11.19 14.01
CA ALA A 137 5.84 11.28 14.54
C ALA A 137 6.93 10.83 13.54
N SER A 138 6.67 10.83 12.23
CA SER A 138 7.65 10.42 11.23
C SER A 138 8.69 11.53 10.94
N ASN A 139 9.94 11.28 11.30
CA ASN A 139 11.11 12.07 10.90
C ASN A 139 11.35 11.90 9.39
N GLU A 140 11.51 13.00 8.64
CA GLU A 140 11.80 13.04 7.18
C GLU A 140 12.90 12.07 6.74
N THR A 141 13.92 11.84 7.58
CA THR A 141 15.05 10.95 7.30
C THR A 141 14.59 9.48 7.18
N PHE A 142 13.59 9.08 7.96
CA PHE A 142 13.08 7.70 7.96
C PHE A 142 12.20 7.43 6.74
N CYS A 143 11.33 8.39 6.37
CA CYS A 143 10.53 8.29 5.14
C CYS A 143 11.41 8.16 3.89
N ARG A 144 12.50 8.95 3.82
CA ARG A 144 13.38 8.97 2.65
C ARG A 144 14.12 7.64 2.41
N SER A 145 14.45 6.91 3.48
CA SER A 145 15.07 5.58 3.42
C SER A 145 14.12 4.47 2.96
N TRP A 146 12.81 4.67 3.05
CA TRP A 146 11.80 3.68 2.63
C TRP A 146 11.22 4.00 1.24
N THR A 147 11.34 5.23 0.77
CA THR A 147 10.94 5.64 -0.60
C THR A 147 11.98 5.31 -1.67
N CYS A 148 13.27 5.27 -1.31
CA CYS A 148 14.35 4.77 -2.16
C CYS A 148 14.53 3.28 -1.85
N LEU A 149 14.19 2.42 -2.80
CA LEU A 149 14.63 1.02 -2.76
C LEU A 149 16.13 0.92 -3.03
#